data_AF-A0A4S8L7E8-F1
#
_entry.id   AF-A0A4S8L7E8-F1
#
_cell.length_a   1.000
_cell.length_b   1.000
_cell.length_c   1.000
_cell.angle_alpha   90.00
_cell.angle_beta   90.00
_cell.angle_gamma   90.00
#
_symmetry.space_group_name_H-M   'P 1'
#
loop_
_entity.id
_entity.type
_entity.pdbx_description
1 polymer ?
#
loop_
_entity_poly.entity_id
_entity_poly.type
_entity_poly.pdbx_seq_one_letter_code
_entity_poly.pdbx_strand_id
1 'polypeptide(L)'
;HWVPLVIDGKHNRFLYGDSLQGQNAVIPPKLLEALMSWKSCHSLLGFTTGILDITAQDDNYSCGPYALNALDHFVRPGVVELVKPPHVSCVRLQAMTKIVTR
;
A
#
# COMPACT_ATOMS: atom_id res chain seq x y z
N HIS A 1 8.24 5.51 8.63
CA HIS A 1 8.02 4.40 7.68
C HIS A 1 6.56 4.44 7.25
N TRP A 2 6.30 4.36 5.93
CA TRP A 2 4.97 4.47 5.33
C TRP A 2 4.59 3.12 4.73
N VAL A 3 3.33 2.71 4.93
CA VAL A 3 2.79 1.44 4.44
C VAL A 3 1.41 1.67 3.82
N PRO A 4 1.11 1.03 2.68
CA PRO A 4 -0.24 1.05 2.12
C PRO A 4 -1.14 0.03 2.82
N LEU A 5 -2.40 0.43 3.03
CA LEU A 5 -3.46 -0.43 3.52
C LEU A 5 -4.69 -0.22 2.63
N VAL A 6 -5.31 -1.32 2.22
CA VAL A 6 -6.57 -1.30 1.47
C VAL A 6 -7.65 -2.03 2.26
N ILE A 7 -8.80 -1.37 2.40
CA ILE A 7 -10.04 -2.00 2.86
C ILE A 7 -10.87 -2.32 1.61
N ASP A 8 -10.76 -3.57 1.14
CA ASP A 8 -11.44 -4.04 -0.07
C ASP A 8 -12.82 -4.58 0.30
N GLY A 9 -13.80 -3.68 0.35
CA GLY A 9 -15.19 -4.02 0.67
C GLY A 9 -15.89 -4.89 -0.38
N LYS A 10 -15.37 -4.94 -1.62
CA LYS A 10 -15.93 -5.80 -2.67
C LYS A 10 -15.63 -7.28 -2.38
N HIS A 11 -14.43 -7.57 -1.87
CA HIS A 11 -14.00 -8.94 -1.55
C HIS A 11 -13.94 -9.22 -0.05
N ASN A 12 -14.40 -8.28 0.80
CA ASN A 12 -14.36 -8.35 2.25
C ASN A 12 -12.97 -8.73 2.79
N ARG A 13 -11.95 -7.93 2.47
CA ARG A 13 -10.59 -8.20 2.93
C ARG A 13 -9.79 -6.94 3.25
N PHE A 14 -8.86 -7.08 4.17
CA PHE A 14 -7.81 -6.10 4.43
C PHE A 14 -6.55 -6.53 3.70
N LEU A 15 -6.02 -5.67 2.84
CA LEU A 15 -4.74 -5.90 2.16
C LEU A 15 -3.70 -4.95 2.72
N TYR A 16 -2.53 -5.49 3.07
CA TYR A 16 -1.43 -4.74 3.64
C TYR A 16 -0.17 -4.97 2.85
N GLY A 17 0.49 -3.87 2.49
CA GLY A 17 1.81 -3.90 1.86
C GLY A 17 2.83 -3.30 2.79
N ASP A 18 4.05 -3.80 2.72
CA ASP A 18 5.21 -3.20 3.36
C ASP A 18 6.40 -3.41 2.42
N SER A 19 6.92 -2.32 1.86
CA SER A 19 8.04 -2.41 0.92
C SER A 19 9.33 -2.92 1.57
N LEU A 20 9.51 -2.81 2.89
CA LEU A 20 10.66 -3.37 3.60
C LEU A 20 10.54 -4.88 3.80
N GLN A 21 9.32 -5.41 3.85
CA GLN A 21 9.06 -6.84 4.07
C GLN A 21 8.68 -7.59 2.79
N GLY A 22 8.25 -6.86 1.75
CA GLY A 22 7.78 -7.41 0.47
C GLY A 22 6.63 -8.40 0.67
N GLN A 23 6.77 -9.58 0.07
CA GLN A 23 5.77 -10.65 0.14
C GLN A 23 5.71 -11.38 1.50
N ASN A 24 6.53 -10.97 2.47
CA ASN A 24 6.45 -11.47 3.85
C ASN A 24 5.73 -10.50 4.79
N ALA A 25 5.12 -9.44 4.25
CA ALA A 25 4.48 -8.42 5.05
C ALA A 25 3.32 -8.99 5.88
N VAL A 26 3.38 -8.76 7.20
CA VAL A 26 2.32 -9.12 8.14
C VAL A 26 1.71 -7.85 8.73
N ILE A 27 0.37 -7.79 8.76
CA ILE A 27 -0.34 -6.68 9.41
C ILE A 27 0.05 -6.65 10.89
N PRO A 28 0.57 -5.52 11.40
CA PRO A 28 0.86 -5.40 12.82
C PRO A 28 -0.39 -5.69 13.67
N PRO A 29 -0.31 -6.52 14.74
CA PRO A 29 -1.49 -6.97 15.48
C PRO A 29 -2.40 -5.84 15.99
N LYS A 30 -1.79 -4.75 16.48
CA LYS A 30 -2.53 -3.56 16.94
C LYS A 30 -3.28 -2.84 15.80
N LEU A 31 -2.71 -2.83 14.59
CA LEU A 31 -3.39 -2.28 13.41
C LEU A 31 -4.56 -3.18 13.00
N LEU A 32 -4.36 -4.50 13.00
CA LEU A 32 -5.43 -5.45 12.72
C LEU A 32 -6.59 -5.32 13.71
N GLU A 33 -6.30 -5.21 15.01
CA GLU A 33 -7.30 -4.99 16.05
C GLU A 33 -8.11 -3.71 15.81
N ALA A 34 -7.44 -2.61 15.46
CA ALA A 34 -8.09 -1.35 15.12
C ALA A 34 -8.99 -1.49 13.87
N LEU A 35 -8.55 -2.21 12.84
CA LEU A 35 -9.35 -2.46 11.63
C LEU A 35 -10.56 -3.34 11.91
N MET A 36 -10.41 -4.37 12.74
CA MET A 36 -11.52 -5.23 13.15
C MET A 36 -12.54 -4.46 13.99
N SER A 37 -12.07 -3.56 14.86
CA SER A 37 -12.92 -2.66 15.65
C SER A 37 -13.66 -1.66 14.76
N TRP A 38 -12.98 -1.02 13.82
CA TRP A 38 -13.62 -0.15 12.83
C TRP A 38 -14.67 -0.92 12.03
N LYS A 39 -14.30 -2.10 11.52
CA LYS A 39 -15.18 -2.93 10.69
C LYS A 39 -16.42 -3.39 11.44
N SER A 40 -16.34 -3.69 12.74
CA SER A 40 -17.51 -4.10 13.53
C SER A 40 -18.57 -2.99 13.65
N CYS A 41 -18.17 -1.71 13.55
CA CYS A 41 -19.09 -0.58 13.51
C CYS A 41 -19.78 -0.39 12.15
N HIS A 42 -19.23 -0.95 11.06
CA HIS A 42 -19.68 -0.66 9.69
C HIS A 42 -20.25 -1.88 8.95
N SER A 43 -19.93 -3.11 9.37
CA SER A 43 -20.37 -4.32 8.68
C SER A 43 -20.35 -5.56 9.58
N LEU A 44 -21.30 -6.47 9.33
CA LEU A 44 -21.34 -7.79 9.95
C LEU A 44 -20.57 -8.85 9.14
N LEU A 45 -20.16 -8.56 7.91
CA LEU A 45 -19.51 -9.53 7.00
C LEU A 45 -18.15 -9.98 7.52
N GLY A 46 -17.76 -11.24 7.36
CA GLY A 46 -16.40 -11.69 7.71
C GLY A 46 -15.35 -11.02 6.82
N PHE A 47 -14.28 -10.48 7.41
CA PHE A 47 -13.15 -9.94 6.66
C PHE A 47 -11.94 -10.87 6.79
N THR A 48 -11.29 -11.17 5.67
CA THR A 48 -9.98 -11.87 5.66
C THR A 48 -8.83 -10.87 5.58
N THR A 49 -7.61 -11.32 5.85
CA THR A 49 -6.39 -10.54 5.62
C THR A 49 -5.64 -11.07 4.40
N GLY A 50 -4.89 -10.21 3.73
CA GLY A 50 -4.05 -10.57 2.61
C GLY A 50 -2.89 -9.59 2.41
N ILE A 51 -2.01 -9.95 1.51
CA ILE A 51 -0.85 -9.13 1.13
C ILE A 51 -1.27 -8.22 -0.02
N LEU A 52 -0.89 -6.95 0.07
CA LEU A 52 -1.00 -6.01 -1.04
C LEU A 52 0.27 -6.10 -1.89
N ASP A 53 0.10 -6.24 -3.19
CA ASP A 53 1.23 -6.23 -4.13
C ASP A 53 1.98 -4.89 -4.05
N ILE A 54 3.27 -4.97 -3.75
CA ILE A 54 4.18 -3.83 -3.60
C ILE A 54 5.61 -4.25 -3.98
N THR A 55 6.38 -3.32 -4.55
CA THR A 55 7.81 -3.53 -4.78
C THR A 55 8.57 -3.60 -3.46
N ALA A 56 9.42 -4.61 -3.31
CA ALA A 56 10.40 -4.66 -2.22
C ALA A 56 11.44 -3.53 -2.41
N GLN A 57 11.56 -2.64 -1.44
CA GLN A 57 12.52 -1.55 -1.48
C GLN A 57 13.92 -2.03 -1.05
N ASP A 58 14.93 -1.41 -1.63
CA ASP A 58 16.35 -1.64 -1.37
C ASP A 58 17.03 -0.45 -0.63
N ASP A 59 16.24 0.52 -0.18
CA ASP A 59 16.69 1.68 0.59
C ASP A 59 15.86 1.89 1.88
N ASN A 60 16.21 2.92 2.67
CA ASN A 60 15.53 3.24 3.94
C ASN A 60 14.65 4.51 3.88
N TYR A 61 14.42 5.10 2.70
CA TYR A 61 13.75 6.40 2.57
C TYR A 61 12.64 6.44 1.52
N SER A 62 12.49 5.43 0.66
CA SER A 62 11.55 5.43 -0.46
C SER A 62 10.20 4.76 -0.17
N CYS A 63 9.94 4.35 1.08
CA CYS A 63 8.68 3.69 1.47
C CYS A 63 7.42 4.50 1.14
N GLY A 64 7.49 5.83 1.16
CA GLY A 64 6.37 6.70 0.76
C GLY A 64 5.97 6.53 -0.71
N PRO A 65 6.89 6.77 -1.66
CA PRO A 65 6.66 6.49 -3.09
C PRO A 65 6.15 5.08 -3.38
N TYR A 66 6.72 4.03 -2.77
CA TYR A 66 6.26 2.65 -2.98
C TYR A 66 4.84 2.43 -2.44
N ALA A 67 4.51 2.99 -1.27
CA ALA A 67 3.17 2.89 -0.71
C ALA A 67 2.11 3.52 -1.65
N LEU A 68 2.39 4.72 -2.17
CA LEU A 68 1.48 5.38 -3.11
C LEU A 68 1.33 4.60 -4.42
N ASN A 69 2.44 4.12 -4.98
CA ASN A 69 2.42 3.33 -6.21
C ASN A 69 1.66 2.00 -6.04
N ALA A 70 1.79 1.33 -4.90
CA ALA A 70 1.03 0.11 -4.60
C ALA A 70 -0.49 0.36 -4.56
N LEU A 71 -0.92 1.49 -3.99
CA LEU A 71 -2.34 1.88 -4.01
C LEU A 71 -2.82 2.19 -5.43
N ASP A 72 -2.03 2.91 -6.22
CA ASP A 72 -2.37 3.20 -7.62
C ASP A 72 -2.45 1.92 -8.48
N HIS A 73 -1.51 0.99 -8.27
CA HIS A 73 -1.49 -0.32 -8.91
C HIS A 73 -2.73 -1.14 -8.53
N PHE A 74 -3.08 -1.18 -7.24
CA PHE A 74 -4.28 -1.89 -6.77
C PHE A 74 -5.55 -1.42 -7.46
N VAL A 75 -5.73 -0.11 -7.62
CA VAL A 75 -6.92 0.47 -8.27
C VAL A 75 -6.90 0.23 -9.79
N ARG A 76 -5.71 0.15 -10.41
CA ARG A 76 -5.54 0.06 -11.87
C ARG A 76 -4.42 -0.93 -12.29
N PRO A 77 -4.58 -2.25 -12.03
CA PRO A 77 -3.48 -3.22 -12.10
C PRO A 77 -2.93 -3.52 -13.51
N GLY A 78 -3.57 -3.02 -14.58
CA GLY A 78 -3.05 -3.09 -15.95
C GLY A 78 -2.63 -1.75 -16.57
N VAL A 79 -2.75 -0.65 -15.82
CA VAL A 79 -2.40 0.71 -16.28
C VAL A 79 -1.22 1.26 -15.50
N VAL A 80 -1.17 0.99 -14.20
CA VAL A 80 -0.06 1.38 -13.34
C VAL A 80 0.71 0.13 -12.97
N GLU A 81 1.96 0.03 -13.40
CA GLU A 81 2.87 -1.02 -12.96
C GLU A 81 3.48 -0.68 -11.59
N LEU A 82 3.91 -1.72 -10.87
CA LEU A 82 4.73 -1.53 -9.68
C LEU A 82 6.11 -0.96 -10.06
N VAL A 83 6.48 0.13 -9.41
CA VAL A 83 7.72 0.86 -9.66
C VAL A 83 8.90 -0.01 -9.29
N LYS A 84 9.81 -0.24 -10.23
CA LYS A 84 11.06 -0.96 -9.96
C LYS A 84 12.02 -0.07 -9.15
N PRO A 85 12.88 -0.64 -8.29
CA PRO A 85 13.72 0.17 -7.41
C PRO A 85 14.58 1.24 -8.09
N PRO A 86 15.23 0.97 -9.25
CA PRO A 86 16.02 1.98 -9.95
C PRO A 86 15.22 3.22 -10.41
N HIS A 87 13.89 3.12 -10.49
CA HIS A 87 13.03 4.18 -11.02
C HIS A 87 12.34 5.02 -9.93
N VAL A 88 12.49 4.67 -8.65
CA VAL A 88 11.78 5.37 -7.55
C VAL A 88 12.19 6.84 -7.41
N SER A 89 13.43 7.17 -7.73
CA SER A 89 13.92 8.56 -7.79
C SER A 89 13.18 9.40 -8.83
N CYS A 90 12.80 8.80 -9.97
CA CYS A 90 12.01 9.48 -10.99
C CYS A 90 10.60 9.80 -10.47
N VAL A 91 9.97 8.87 -9.75
CA VAL A 91 8.65 9.09 -9.12
C VAL A 91 8.69 10.28 -8.16
N ARG A 92 9.75 10.40 -7.36
CA ARG A 92 9.94 11.54 -6.46
C ARG A 92 10.07 12.86 -7.21
N LEU A 93 10.85 12.89 -8.28
CA LEU A 93 10.99 14.08 -9.12
C LEU A 93 9.66 14.48 -9.77
N GLN A 94 8.92 13.51 -10.33
CA GLN A 94 7.60 13.75 -10.91
C GLN A 94 6.60 14.30 -9.89
N ALA A 95 6.60 13.77 -8.66
CA ALA A 95 5.78 14.29 -7.57
C ALA A 95 6.16 15.73 -7.22
N MET A 96 7.45 16.03 -7.14
CA MET A 96 7.94 17.39 -6.88
C MET A 96 7.57 18.36 -8.01
N THR A 97 7.74 17.96 -9.28
CA THR A 97 7.32 18.77 -10.43
C THR A 97 5.84 19.15 -10.31
N LYS A 98 4.96 18.18 -10.00
CA LYS A 98 3.52 18.45 -9.80
C LYS A 98 3.20 19.40 -8.64
N ILE A 99 4.11 19.57 -7.68
CA ILE A 99 3.95 20.52 -6.57
C ILE A 99 4.42 21.91 -7.01
N VAL A 100 5.56 21.99 -7.69
CA VAL A 100 6.20 23.26 -8.09
C VAL A 100 5.47 23.93 -9.26
N THR A 101 4.92 23.16 -10.19
CA THR A 101 4.21 23.69 -11.37
C THR A 101 2.71 23.90 -11.11
N ARG A 102 2.32 24.11 -9.85
CA ARG A 102 0.94 24.47 -9.49
C ARG A 102 0.66 25.93 -9.76
#